data_AF-A0A7J7MTV7-F1
#
_entry.id   AF-A0A7J7MTV7-F1
#
_cell.length_a   1.000
_cell.length_b   1.000
_cell.length_c   1.000
_cell.angle_alpha   90.00
_cell.angle_beta   90.00
_cell.angle_gamma   90.00
#
_symmetry.space_group_name_H-M   'P 1'
#
loop_
_entity.id
_entity.type
_entity.pdbx_description
1 polymer ?
#
loop_
_entity_poly.entity_id
_entity_poly.type
_entity_poly.pdbx_seq_one_letter_code
_entity_poly.pdbx_strand_id
1 'polypeptide(L)'
;MCAGPKYEYCWADSVEIKKPIKVSAPKYVDYLMDWIAVQLDDEKIFPQKLGVPFPHNFMDVVKIIYKRLFRIYAHIYHSYFKSIVGLRARSTSQHLL
;
A
#
# COMPACT_ATOMS: atom_id res chain seq x y z
N MET A 1 -4.96 -10.17 3.64
CA MET A 1 -4.26 -10.02 2.33
C MET A 1 -3.01 -10.88 2.32
N CYS A 2 -2.64 -11.56 1.22
CA CYS A 2 -1.49 -12.48 1.23
C CYS A 2 -0.48 -12.17 0.10
N ALA A 3 0.82 -12.37 0.34
CA ALA A 3 1.85 -12.34 -0.71
C ALA A 3 2.47 -13.73 -0.86
N GLY A 4 1.86 -14.56 -1.71
CA GLY A 4 2.21 -15.97 -1.84
C GLY A 4 1.80 -16.80 -0.62
N PRO A 5 2.23 -18.06 -0.55
CA PRO A 5 1.79 -19.00 0.49
C PRO A 5 2.42 -18.74 1.88
N LYS A 6 3.50 -17.95 1.96
CA LYS A 6 4.28 -17.75 3.19
C LYS A 6 3.92 -16.49 3.97
N TYR A 7 3.24 -15.52 3.36
CA TYR A 7 3.01 -14.22 3.98
C TYR A 7 1.54 -13.85 3.98
N GLU A 8 0.99 -13.68 5.18
CA GLU A 8 -0.35 -13.12 5.42
C GLU A 8 -0.20 -11.77 6.14
N TYR A 9 -0.85 -10.75 5.59
CA TYR A 9 -0.91 -9.40 6.13
C TYR A 9 -2.29 -9.14 6.71
N CYS A 10 -2.31 -8.92 8.04
CA CYS A 10 -3.45 -8.40 8.79
C CYS A 10 -3.40 -6.86 8.87
N TRP A 11 -4.56 -6.23 8.99
CA TRP A 11 -4.69 -4.78 9.07
C TRP A 11 -4.81 -4.30 10.52
N ALA A 12 -4.10 -3.25 10.87
CA ALA A 12 -4.27 -2.44 12.09
C ALA A 12 -3.69 -1.05 11.84
N ASP A 13 -4.38 -0.01 12.30
CA ASP A 13 -3.95 1.39 12.23
C ASP A 13 -3.54 1.96 13.60
N SER A 14 -3.69 1.17 14.66
CA SER A 14 -3.41 1.55 16.06
C SER A 14 -4.30 2.68 16.61
N VAL A 15 -5.26 3.17 15.83
CA VAL A 15 -6.19 4.25 16.20
C VAL A 15 -7.59 3.65 16.37
N GLU A 16 -8.24 3.29 15.27
CA GLU A 16 -9.57 2.70 15.23
C GLU A 16 -9.49 1.18 15.41
N ILE A 17 -8.55 0.54 14.69
CA ILE A 17 -8.35 -0.91 14.70
C ILE A 17 -7.02 -1.21 15.37
N LYS A 18 -7.09 -1.39 16.70
CA LYS A 18 -5.93 -1.71 17.54
C LYS A 18 -5.48 -3.16 17.45
N LYS A 19 -6.43 -4.09 17.27
CA LYS A 19 -6.13 -5.52 17.12
C LYS A 19 -6.04 -5.86 15.64
N PRO A 20 -4.97 -6.51 15.15
CA PRO A 20 -4.86 -6.91 13.75
C PRO A 20 -6.03 -7.77 13.29
N ILE A 21 -6.74 -7.32 12.26
CA ILE A 21 -7.87 -8.05 11.64
C ILE A 21 -7.48 -8.65 10.30
N LYS A 22 -8.05 -9.82 10.00
CA LYS A 22 -7.94 -10.44 8.67
C LYS A 22 -9.01 -9.85 7.77
N VAL A 23 -8.57 -9.34 6.62
CA VAL A 23 -9.46 -8.79 5.59
C VAL A 23 -9.03 -9.25 4.20
N SER A 24 -9.98 -9.20 3.26
CA SER A 24 -9.71 -9.46 1.84
C SER A 24 -8.66 -8.48 1.29
N ALA A 25 -8.04 -8.84 0.17
CA ALA A 25 -7.02 -7.98 -0.44
C ALA A 25 -7.56 -6.60 -0.86
N PRO A 26 -8.72 -6.47 -1.54
CA PRO A 26 -9.27 -5.16 -1.89
C PRO A 26 -9.53 -4.31 -0.64
N LYS A 27 -10.16 -4.90 0.39
CA LYS A 27 -10.46 -4.19 1.63
C LYS A 27 -9.21 -3.72 2.38
N TYR A 28 -8.13 -4.51 2.31
CA TYR A 28 -6.83 -4.10 2.86
C TYR A 28 -6.27 -2.88 2.12
N VAL A 29 -6.38 -2.85 0.80
CA VAL A 29 -5.91 -1.73 -0.03
C VAL A 29 -6.71 -0.48 0.31
N ASP A 30 -8.05 -0.58 0.40
CA ASP A 30 -8.92 0.54 0.78
C ASP A 30 -8.48 1.15 2.11
N TYR A 31 -8.39 0.33 3.17
CA TYR A 31 -7.94 0.81 4.49
C TYR A 31 -6.54 1.41 4.47
N LEU A 32 -5.63 0.86 3.66
CA LEU A 32 -4.29 1.40 3.56
C LEU A 32 -4.28 2.76 2.85
N MET A 33 -5.04 2.93 1.77
CA MET A 33 -5.12 4.20 1.06
C MET A 33 -5.77 5.28 1.93
N ASP A 34 -6.87 4.96 2.61
CA ASP A 34 -7.54 5.87 3.54
C ASP A 34 -6.59 6.28 4.68
N TRP A 35 -5.88 5.31 5.27
CA TRP A 35 -4.92 5.58 6.32
C TRP A 35 -3.76 6.47 5.85
N ILE A 36 -3.22 6.23 4.64
CA ILE A 36 -2.16 7.08 4.07
C ILE A 36 -2.68 8.50 3.85
N ALA A 37 -3.89 8.67 3.29
CA ALA A 37 -4.48 9.98 3.08
C ALA A 37 -4.55 10.77 4.41
N VAL A 38 -5.02 10.15 5.48
CA VAL A 38 -5.04 10.76 6.82
C VAL A 38 -3.63 11.16 7.30
N GLN A 39 -2.59 10.35 7.04
CA GLN A 39 -1.22 10.73 7.41
C GLN A 39 -0.72 11.93 6.60
N LEU A 40 -1.04 11.99 5.30
CA LEU A 40 -0.61 13.06 4.41
C LEU A 40 -1.33 14.39 4.67
N ASP A 41 -2.59 14.31 5.12
CA ASP A 41 -3.41 15.47 5.47
C ASP A 41 -3.09 16.02 6.88
N ASP A 42 -2.36 15.29 7.72
CA ASP A 42 -1.92 15.78 9.03
C ASP A 42 -0.78 16.81 8.88
N GLU A 43 -1.12 18.09 9.01
CA GLU A 43 -0.16 19.21 8.95
C GLU A 43 0.97 19.10 9.99
N LYS A 44 0.81 18.31 11.06
CA LYS A 44 1.89 18.06 12.04
C LYS A 44 2.95 17.12 11.49
N ILE A 45 2.58 16.25 10.55
CA ILE A 45 3.47 15.30 9.89
C ILE A 45 3.97 15.88 8.57
N PHE A 46 3.07 16.46 7.76
CA PHE A 46 3.35 17.08 6.47
C PHE A 46 2.95 18.56 6.50
N PRO A 47 3.84 19.45 6.95
CA PRO A 47 3.55 20.88 6.99
C PRO A 47 3.27 21.43 5.59
N GLN A 48 2.12 22.08 5.41
CA GLN A 48 1.71 22.67 4.13
C GLN A 48 2.17 24.13 3.97
N LYS A 49 2.58 24.77 5.07
CA LYS A 49 3.03 26.17 5.09
C LYS A 49 4.53 26.27 4.91
N LEU A 50 4.96 27.19 4.05
CA LEU A 50 6.37 27.50 3.85
C LEU A 50 7.02 27.99 5.15
N GLY A 51 8.23 27.50 5.44
CA GLY A 51 9.00 27.87 6.62
C GLY A 51 8.70 27.06 7.88
N VAL A 52 7.71 26.15 7.86
CA VAL A 52 7.47 25.22 8.97
C VAL A 52 8.34 23.97 8.79
N PRO A 53 9.19 23.60 9.77
CA PRO A 53 10.02 22.40 9.67
C PRO A 53 9.19 21.12 9.83
N PHE A 54 9.63 20.05 9.19
CA PHE A 54 9.10 18.70 9.42
C PHE A 54 9.38 18.23 10.86
N PRO A 55 8.53 17.36 11.44
CA PRO A 55 8.77 16.85 12.78
C PRO A 55 9.98 15.92 12.82
N HIS A 56 10.59 15.76 14.00
CA HIS A 56 11.77 14.92 14.20
C HIS A 56 11.57 13.45 13.79
N ASN A 57 10.34 12.94 13.87
CA ASN A 57 9.97 11.57 13.51
C ASN A 57 9.47 11.42 12.06
N PHE A 58 9.56 12.46 11.22
CA PHE A 58 9.04 12.44 9.85
C PHE A 58 9.54 11.23 9.05
N MET A 59 10.86 10.97 9.10
CA MET A 59 11.46 9.85 8.38
C MET A 59 10.93 8.50 8.86
N ASP A 60 10.57 8.36 10.13
CA ASP A 60 10.01 7.12 10.66
C ASP A 60 8.58 6.92 10.16
N VAL A 61 7.80 7.99 10.06
CA VAL A 61 6.46 7.95 9.45
C VAL A 61 6.54 7.55 7.97
N VAL A 62 7.42 8.18 7.19
CA VAL A 62 7.61 7.86 5.76
C VAL A 62 8.04 6.40 5.57
N LYS A 63 8.96 5.88 6.40
CA LYS A 63 9.34 4.46 6.35
C LYS A 63 8.16 3.53 6.59
N ILE A 64 7.23 3.89 7.49
CA ILE A 64 6.03 3.08 7.76
C ILE A 64 5.10 3.09 6.55
N ILE A 65 4.86 4.25 5.92
CA ILE A 65 4.06 4.38 4.71
C ILE A 65 4.64 3.51 3.60
N TYR A 66 5.94 3.64 3.29
CA TYR A 66 6.63 2.84 2.27
C TYR A 66 6.54 1.34 2.55
N LYS A 67 6.78 0.91 3.80
CA LYS A 67 6.68 -0.50 4.19
C LYS A 67 5.28 -1.06 3.95
N ARG A 68 4.23 -0.27 4.19
CA ARG A 68 2.84 -0.70 3.97
C ARG A 68 2.50 -0.74 2.47
N LEU A 69 2.89 0.28 1.69
CA LEU A 69 2.75 0.29 0.23
C LEU A 69 3.46 -0.90 -0.43
N PHE A 70 4.65 -1.26 0.06
CA PHE A 70 5.38 -2.43 -0.42
C PHE A 70 4.57 -3.73 -0.30
N ARG A 71 3.71 -3.88 0.71
CA ARG A 71 2.85 -5.07 0.86
C ARG A 71 1.84 -5.18 -0.28
N ILE A 72 1.31 -4.05 -0.76
CA ILE A 72 0.43 -4.02 -1.94
C ILE A 72 1.23 -4.45 -3.17
N TYR A 73 2.42 -3.89 -3.38
CA TYR A 73 3.29 -4.26 -4.50
C TYR A 73 3.61 -5.77 -4.50
N ALA A 74 4.00 -6.31 -3.34
CA ALA A 74 4.29 -7.74 -3.18
C ALA A 74 3.04 -8.62 -3.44
N HIS A 75 1.86 -8.18 -2.99
CA HIS A 75 0.60 -8.85 -3.29
C HIS A 75 0.31 -8.86 -4.80
N ILE A 76 0.45 -7.71 -5.47
CA ILE A 76 0.23 -7.59 -6.91
C ILE A 76 1.17 -8.54 -7.68
N TYR A 77 2.45 -8.52 -7.32
CA TYR A 77 3.46 -9.36 -7.95
C TYR A 77 3.16 -10.86 -7.74
N HIS A 78 2.83 -11.30 -6.54
CA HIS A 78 2.57 -12.72 -6.32
C HIS A 78 1.23 -13.20 -6.91
N SER A 79 0.18 -12.38 -6.85
CA SER A 79 -1.18 -12.80 -7.22
C SER A 79 -1.51 -12.56 -8.70
N TYR A 80 -0.91 -11.55 -9.33
CA TYR A 80 -1.33 -11.10 -10.67
C TYR A 80 -0.19 -11.08 -11.70
N PHE A 81 1.06 -11.39 -11.32
CA PHE A 81 2.17 -11.38 -12.28
C PHE A 81 1.94 -12.28 -13.48
N LYS A 82 1.40 -13.49 -13.29
CA LYS A 82 1.05 -14.39 -14.41
C LYS A 82 -0.03 -13.78 -15.33
N SER A 83 -1.03 -13.12 -14.75
CA SER A 83 -2.12 -12.47 -15.50
C SER A 83 -1.62 -11.24 -16.27
N ILE A 84 -0.75 -10.43 -15.68
CA ILE A 84 -0.13 -9.25 -16.30
C ILE A 84 0.77 -9.67 -17.48
N VAL A 85 1.60 -10.70 -17.30
CA VAL A 85 2.45 -11.24 -18.38
C VAL A 85 1.59 -11.84 -19.50
N GLY A 86 0.51 -12.56 -19.16
CA GLY A 86 -0.41 -13.12 -20.13
C GLY A 86 -1.20 -12.08 -20.93
N LEU A 87 -1.58 -10.95 -20.31
CA LEU A 87 -2.20 -9.82 -21.00
C LEU A 87 -1.26 -9.18 -22.01
N ARG A 88 0.01 -8.97 -21.63
CA ARG A 88 1.04 -8.40 -22.51
C ARG A 88 1.37 -9.30 -23.71
N ALA A 89 1.35 -10.62 -23.53
CA ALA A 89 1.54 -11.57 -24.63
C ALA A 89 0.40 -11.49 -25.67
N ARG A 90 -0.85 -11.35 -25.21
CA ARG A 90 -2.03 -11.26 -26.08
C ARG A 90 -2.11 -9.94 -26.86
N SER A 91 -1.72 -8.81 -26.25
CA SER A 91 -1.70 -7.51 -26.93
C SER A 91 -0.70 -7.44 -28.08
N THR A 92 0.44 -8.15 -27.98
CA THR A 92 1.42 -8.21 -29.08
C THR A 92 0.93 -9.08 -30.24
N SER A 93 0.16 -10.13 -29.96
CA SER A 93 -0.40 -10.99 -31.00
C SER A 93 -1.54 -10.34 -31.80
N GLN A 94 -2.27 -9.37 -31.22
CA GLN A 94 -3.34 -8.66 -31.93
C GLN A 94 -2.84 -7.60 -32.93
N HIS A 95 -1.57 -7.18 -32.86
CA HIS A 95 -0.96 -6.28 -33.84
C HIS A 95 -0.22 -7.00 -34.98
N LEU A 96 -0.17 -8.34 -34.95
CA LEU A 96 0.47 -9.18 -35.96
C LEU A 96 -0.53 -9.97 -36.81
N LEU A 97 -1.82 -9.64 -36.72
CA LEU A 97 -2.92 -10.12 -37.57
C LEU A 97 -3.63 -8.91 -38.17
#